data_AF-A0A518BP30-F1
#
_entry.id   AF-A0A518BP30-F1
#
_cell.length_a   1.000
_cell.length_b   1.000
_cell.length_c   1.000
_cell.angle_alpha   90.00
_cell.angle_beta   90.00
_cell.angle_gamma   90.00
#
_symmetry.space_group_name_H-M   'P 1'
#
loop_
_entity.id
_entity.type
_entity.pdbx_description
1 polymer ?
#
loop_
_entity_poly.entity_id
_entity_poly.type
_entity_poly.pdbx_seq_one_letter_code
_entity_poly.pdbx_strand_id
1 'polypeptide(L)' 'MGQDVTLEPGRRGQFDLTADGELISTRGGNWLTRPFGAGYPDEEELIARLRELLDP' A
#
# COMPACT_ATOMS: atom_id res chain seq x y z
N MET A 1 1.85 -1.38 -21.96
CA MET A 1 1.25 -2.64 -21.47
C MET A 1 0.44 -2.27 -20.24
N GLY A 2 -0.79 -2.76 -20.11
CA GLY A 2 -1.62 -2.44 -18.94
C GLY A 2 -1.06 -3.11 -17.68
N GLN A 3 -1.25 -2.49 -16.53
CA GLN A 3 -0.99 -3.13 -15.24
C GLN A 3 -2.22 -3.96 -14.86
N ASP A 4 -2.01 -5.22 -14.52
CA ASP A 4 -3.10 -6.07 -14.01
C ASP A 4 -3.32 -5.75 -12.53
N VAL A 5 -4.49 -5.17 -12.22
CA VAL A 5 -4.88 -4.80 -10.85
C VAL A 5 -6.04 -5.68 -10.42
N THR A 6 -5.90 -6.32 -9.26
CA THR A 6 -6.94 -7.15 -8.65
C THR A 6 -7.30 -6.63 -7.26
N LEU A 7 -8.57 -6.80 -6.88
CA LEU A 7 -9.05 -6.50 -5.53
C LEU A 7 -9.43 -7.81 -4.85
N GLU A 8 -8.71 -8.16 -3.79
CA GLU A 8 -8.93 -9.39 -3.04
C GLU A 8 -9.64 -9.10 -1.70
N PRO A 9 -10.68 -9.87 -1.33
CA PRO A 9 -11.30 -9.75 -0.02
C PRO A 9 -10.31 -10.12 1.10
N GLY A 10 -9.95 -9.11 1.91
CA GLY A 10 -9.13 -9.29 3.11
C GLY A 10 -9.96 -9.56 4.38
N ARG A 11 -9.26 -9.58 5.53
CA ARG A 11 -9.87 -9.63 6.86
C ARG A 11 -10.45 -8.27 7.24
N ARG A 12 -11.33 -8.26 8.26
CA ARG A 12 -11.87 -7.02 8.81
C ARG A 12 -10.73 -6.08 9.27
N GLY A 13 -10.67 -4.89 8.67
CA GLY A 13 -9.67 -3.89 8.99
C GLY A 13 -8.34 -4.05 8.25
N GLN A 14 -8.22 -5.01 7.33
CA GLN A 14 -7.05 -5.16 6.48
C GLN A 14 -7.16 -4.21 5.27
N PHE A 15 -6.03 -3.62 4.90
CA PHE A 15 -5.82 -2.97 3.61
C PHE A 15 -4.34 -3.19 3.32
N ASP A 16 -4.03 -4.09 2.41
CA ASP A 16 -2.65 -4.37 2.01
C ASP A 16 -2.54 -4.07 0.53
N LEU A 17 -1.52 -3.32 0.14
CA LEU A 17 -1.15 -3.12 -1.24
C LEU A 17 0.10 -3.92 -1.52
N THR A 18 0.01 -4.83 -2.49
CA THR A 18 1.15 -5.61 -2.96
C THR A 18 1.43 -5.34 -4.44
N ALA A 19 2.69 -5.29 -4.83
CA ALA A 19 3.13 -5.24 -6.22
C ALA A 19 4.11 -6.40 -6.47
N ASP A 20 3.87 -7.21 -7.49
CA ASP A 20 4.70 -8.39 -7.83
C ASP A 20 4.96 -9.35 -6.64
N GLY A 21 3.99 -9.45 -5.73
CA GLY A 21 4.07 -10.27 -4.52
C GLY A 21 4.81 -9.63 -3.34
N GLU A 22 5.35 -8.41 -3.49
CA GLU A 22 5.96 -7.62 -2.42
C GLU A 22 4.93 -6.71 -1.75
N LEU A 23 4.93 -6.65 -0.41
CA LEU A 23 4.07 -5.74 0.36
C LEU A 23 4.60 -4.31 0.29
N ILE A 24 3.83 -3.43 -0.34
CA ILE A 24 4.19 -2.03 -0.57
C ILE A 24 3.64 -1.13 0.53
N SER A 25 2.42 -1.41 0.99
CA SER A 25 1.76 -0.61 2.01
C SER A 25 0.69 -1.41 2.76
N THR A 26 0.39 -1.00 3.99
CA THR A 26 -0.68 -1.60 4.80
C THR A 26 -1.46 -0.53 5.58
N ARG A 27 -2.70 -0.82 5.97
CA ARG A 27 -3.43 -0.02 6.96
C ARG A 27 -2.65 0.00 8.27
N GLY A 28 -2.09 1.16 8.63
CA GLY A 28 -1.43 1.35 9.92
C GLY A 28 0.07 1.05 10.00
N GLY A 29 0.83 1.11 8.91
CA GLY A 29 2.31 1.21 8.96
C GLY A 29 2.75 2.42 8.13
N ASN A 30 3.63 3.33 8.58
CA ASN A 30 4.91 3.16 9.28
C ASN A 30 4.89 3.05 10.83
N TRP A 31 5.85 2.31 11.39
CA TRP A 31 6.14 2.18 12.84
C TRP A 31 6.23 3.54 13.59
N LEU A 32 6.55 4.61 12.87
CA LEU A 32 6.73 5.97 13.42
C LEU A 32 5.42 6.74 13.71
N THR A 33 4.25 6.33 13.18
CA THR A 33 3.00 7.14 13.29
C THR A 33 2.03 6.68 14.39
N ARG A 34 2.53 5.89 15.35
CA ARG A 34 1.71 5.21 16.39
C ARG A 34 0.86 6.08 17.35
N PRO A 35 1.01 7.41 17.57
CA PRO A 35 0.13 8.10 18.51
C PRO A 35 -1.18 8.67 17.95
N PHE A 36 -1.40 8.75 16.63
CA PHE A 36 -2.51 9.55 16.05
C PHE A 36 -3.54 8.79 15.18
N GLY A 37 -3.56 7.45 15.26
CA GLY A 37 -4.54 6.63 14.54
C GLY A 37 -3.99 6.09 13.23
N ALA A 38 -4.09 4.77 13.07
CA ALA A 38 -3.70 4.04 11.87
C ALA A 38 -4.71 4.31 10.73
N GLY A 39 -4.44 5.37 9.96
CA GLY A 39 -5.19 5.72 8.75
C GLY A 39 -4.88 4.80 7.56
N TYR A 40 -5.52 5.10 6.42
CA TYR A 40 -5.08 4.58 5.13
C TYR A 40 -3.76 5.25 4.73
N PRO A 41 -2.94 4.58 3.89
CA PRO A 41 -1.76 5.23 3.32
C PRO A 41 -2.14 6.49 2.55
N ASP A 42 -1.24 7.46 2.54
CA ASP A 42 -1.38 8.66 1.73
C ASP A 42 -1.32 8.28 0.23
N GLU A 43 -2.24 8.83 -0.57
CA GLU A 43 -2.36 8.51 -1.99
C GLU A 43 -1.11 8.94 -2.78
N GLU A 44 -0.57 10.12 -2.51
CA GLU A 44 0.58 10.65 -3.23
C GLU A 44 1.85 9.85 -2.90
N GLU A 45 2.06 9.52 -1.63
CA GLU A 45 3.17 8.67 -1.17
C GLU A 45 3.10 7.27 -1.82
N LEU A 46 1.89 6.69 -1.89
CA LEU A 46 1.65 5.38 -2.48
C LEU A 46 1.96 5.38 -3.99
N ILE A 47 1.52 6.41 -4.71
CA ILE A 47 1.80 6.57 -6.14
C ILE A 47 3.30 6.75 -6.39
N ALA A 48 3.98 7.57 -5.59
CA ALA A 48 5.42 7.76 -5.70
C ALA A 48 6.17 6.43 -5.51
N ARG A 49 5.80 5.66 -4.49
CA ARG A 49 6.42 4.36 -4.20
C ARG A 49 6.18 3.34 -5.31
N LEU A 50 4.97 3.28 -5.86
CA LEU A 50 4.66 2.41 -6.99
C LEU A 50 5.47 2.77 -8.24
N ARG A 51 5.68 4.07 -8.50
CA ARG A 51 6.50 4.51 -9.64
C ARG A 51 7.96 4.05 -9.51
N GLU A 52 8.54 4.17 -8.32
CA GLU A 52 9.91 3.69 -8.06
C GLU A 52 10.07 2.18 -8.30
N LEU A 53 9.04 1.39 -8.00
CA LEU A 53 9.08 -0.06 -8.15
C LEU A 53 8.86 -0.53 -9.59
N LEU A 54 8.03 0.19 -10.34
CA LEU A 54 7.64 -0.17 -11.69
C LEU A 54 8.57 0.39 -12.77
N ASP A 55 9.35 1.43 -12.46
CA ASP A 55 10.30 2.10 -13.37
C ASP A 55 11.65 2.34 -12.65
N PRO A 56 12.48 1.29 -12.46
CA PRO A 56 13.72 1.36 -11.69
C PRO A 56 14.87 2.13 -12.37
#